data_AF-A0A9W7D683-F1
#
_entry.id   AF-A0A9W7D683-F1
#
_cell.length_a   1.000
_cell.length_b   1.000
_cell.length_c   1.000
_cell.angle_alpha   90.00
_cell.angle_beta   90.00
_cell.angle_gamma   90.00
#
_symmetry.space_group_name_H-M   'P 1'
#
loop_
_entity.id
_entity.type
_entity.pdbx_description
1 polymer ?
#
loop_
_entity_poly.entity_id
_entity_poly.type
_entity_poly.pdbx_seq_one_letter_code
_entity_poly.pdbx_strand_id
1 'polypeptide(L)'
;MSKHKKWLHDLQKERARLQEALAEDEEAAQKRRERFSQREAKLREAVRGNNNDGEEGADNVGPVKKNLNRPMWALTKATAEEKLECLEDAEVNDLIEFANNLDIDQFMDDVEIKARVAQVEQQLAQVQSIVDYEEAEEKRCEREQQRLEELANGGGALNGNDLSRLGWDRADAKDGDDDAMSVASSVLSECKSIRSVHSVRSVAAITKRVEAKLLTDGPSTSAPSEAGTAPVPRIVTIDEEQGSRMQIKTLPSNLPYIHRNPAI
;
A
#
# COMPACT_ATOMS: atom_id res chain seq x y z
N MET A 1 35.54 -38.61 -39.54
CA MET A 1 36.32 -38.40 -38.29
C MET A 1 35.57 -39.03 -37.12
N SER A 2 36.23 -39.81 -36.27
CA SER A 2 35.60 -40.41 -35.06
C SER A 2 35.08 -39.30 -34.14
N LYS A 3 33.93 -39.52 -33.49
CA LYS A 3 33.25 -38.54 -32.62
C LYS A 3 34.19 -37.93 -31.57
N HIS A 4 35.11 -38.75 -31.04
CA HIS A 4 36.12 -38.32 -30.08
C HIS A 4 37.11 -37.30 -30.65
N LYS A 5 37.57 -37.47 -31.90
CA LYS A 5 38.46 -36.51 -32.55
C LYS A 5 37.77 -35.16 -32.79
N LYS A 6 36.48 -35.19 -33.13
CA LYS A 6 35.67 -33.97 -33.28
C LYS A 6 35.53 -33.25 -31.94
N TRP A 7 35.21 -33.98 -30.87
CA TRP A 7 35.09 -33.40 -29.53
C TRP A 7 36.40 -32.79 -29.02
N LEU A 8 37.55 -33.45 -29.22
CA LEU A 8 38.85 -32.89 -28.85
C LEU A 8 39.18 -31.61 -29.62
N HIS A 9 38.85 -31.56 -30.91
CA HIS A 9 39.04 -30.36 -31.72
C HIS A 9 38.14 -29.22 -31.28
N ASP A 10 36.86 -29.50 -30.98
CA ASP A 10 35.91 -28.52 -30.47
C ASP A 10 36.33 -28.00 -29.08
N LEU A 11 36.86 -28.88 -28.21
CA LEU A 11 37.39 -28.51 -26.91
C LEU A 11 38.67 -27.67 -27.01
N GLN A 12 39.57 -27.99 -27.94
CA GLN A 12 40.77 -27.18 -28.21
C GLN A 12 40.40 -25.81 -28.77
N LYS A 13 39.39 -25.74 -29.64
CA LYS A 13 38.88 -24.49 -30.19
C LYS A 13 38.27 -23.61 -29.09
N GLU A 14 37.49 -24.20 -28.18
CA GLU A 14 36.89 -23.44 -27.08
C GLU A 14 37.96 -22.96 -26.09
N ARG A 15 38.97 -23.78 -25.79
CA ARG A 15 40.11 -23.37 -24.98
C ARG A 15 40.86 -22.20 -25.62
N ALA A 16 41.14 -22.26 -26.92
CA ALA A 16 41.84 -21.19 -27.63
C ALA A 16 41.03 -19.89 -27.59
N ARG A 17 39.72 -19.97 -27.83
CA ARG A 17 38.80 -18.83 -27.72
C ARG A 17 38.82 -18.20 -26.32
N LEU A 18 38.77 -19.01 -25.26
CA LEU A 18 38.78 -18.49 -23.89
C LEU A 18 40.13 -17.86 -23.52
N GLN A 19 41.24 -18.45 -23.98
CA GLN A 19 42.57 -17.88 -23.77
C GLN A 19 42.75 -16.54 -24.51
N GLU A 20 42.20 -16.43 -25.73
CA GLU A 20 42.21 -15.18 -26.50
C GLU A 20 41.39 -14.08 -25.81
N ALA A 21 40.20 -14.42 -25.31
CA ALA A 21 39.36 -13.47 -24.56
C ALA A 21 40.06 -12.96 -23.29
N LEU A 22 40.70 -13.84 -22.52
CA LEU A 22 41.47 -13.43 -21.33
C LEU A 22 42.67 -12.53 -21.69
N ALA A 23 43.38 -12.85 -22.78
CA ALA A 23 44.50 -12.03 -23.25
C ALA A 23 44.02 -10.63 -23.69
N GLU A 24 42.88 -10.53 -24.36
CA GLU A 24 42.29 -9.25 -24.76
C GLU A 24 41.88 -8.40 -23.55
N ASP A 25 41.29 -9.02 -22.51
CA ASP A 25 40.94 -8.34 -21.25
C ASP A 25 42.17 -7.84 -20.49
N GLU A 26 43.23 -8.66 -20.42
CA GLU A 26 44.52 -8.29 -19.82
C GLU A 26 45.17 -7.12 -20.58
N GLU A 27 45.16 -7.16 -21.92
CA GLU A 27 45.65 -6.06 -22.75
C GLU A 27 44.83 -4.79 -22.57
N ALA A 28 43.51 -4.89 -22.48
CA ALA A 28 42.64 -3.75 -22.25
C ALA A 28 42.91 -3.13 -20.87
N ALA A 29 43.08 -3.95 -19.83
CA ALA A 29 43.46 -3.48 -18.50
C ALA A 29 44.84 -2.82 -18.50
N GLN A 30 45.80 -3.38 -19.22
CA GLN A 30 47.14 -2.82 -19.35
C GLN A 30 47.11 -1.48 -20.09
N LYS A 31 46.38 -1.37 -21.20
CA LYS A 31 46.17 -0.12 -21.94
C LYS A 31 45.50 0.95 -21.06
N ARG A 32 44.52 0.58 -20.22
CA ARG A 32 43.91 1.50 -19.25
C ARG A 32 44.93 2.00 -18.22
N ARG A 33 45.74 1.10 -17.66
CA ARG A 33 46.79 1.43 -16.68
C ARG A 33 47.86 2.35 -17.28
N GLU A 34 48.30 2.06 -18.51
CA GLU A 34 49.27 2.89 -19.23
C GLU A 34 48.71 4.27 -19.55
N ARG A 35 47.45 4.37 -20.01
CA ARG A 35 46.78 5.66 -20.23
C ARG A 35 46.71 6.49 -18.95
N PHE A 36 46.37 5.86 -17.83
CA PHE A 36 46.35 6.54 -16.53
C PHE A 36 47.76 7.01 -16.13
N SER A 37 48.75 6.12 -16.21
CA SER A 37 50.14 6.43 -15.89
C SER A 37 50.71 7.56 -16.76
N GLN A 38 50.42 7.56 -18.07
CA GLN A 38 50.84 8.63 -18.99
C GLN A 38 50.17 9.97 -18.64
N ARG A 39 48.87 9.97 -18.33
CA ARG A 39 48.16 11.19 -17.89
C ARG A 39 48.74 11.75 -16.59
N GLU A 40 49.05 10.86 -15.66
CA GLU A 40 49.58 11.21 -14.34
C GLU A 40 51.03 11.71 -14.43
N ALA A 41 51.88 11.06 -15.23
CA ALA A 41 53.23 11.51 -15.53
C ALA A 41 53.24 12.89 -16.23
N LYS A 42 52.38 13.09 -17.24
CA LYS A 42 52.23 14.38 -17.92
C LYS A 42 51.76 15.49 -16.97
N LEU A 43 50.90 15.16 -16.01
CA LEU A 43 50.48 16.10 -14.97
C LEU A 43 51.65 16.47 -14.04
N ARG A 44 52.42 15.48 -13.58
CA ARG A 44 53.60 15.70 -12.74
C ARG A 44 54.69 16.49 -13.46
N GLU A 45 54.88 16.26 -14.76
CA GLU A 45 55.81 17.00 -15.60
C GLU A 45 55.38 18.47 -15.77
N ALA A 46 54.08 18.72 -16.04
CA ALA A 46 53.55 20.07 -16.13
C ALA A 46 53.69 20.85 -14.80
N VAL A 47 53.47 20.19 -13.66
CA VAL A 47 53.67 20.78 -12.33
C VAL A 47 55.16 21.06 -12.07
N ARG A 48 56.06 20.18 -12.54
CA ARG A 48 57.51 20.37 -12.39
C ARG A 48 58.04 21.49 -13.29
N GLY A 49 57.57 21.60 -14.53
CA GLY A 49 57.90 22.71 -15.43
C GLY A 49 57.45 24.06 -14.86
N ASN A 50 56.23 24.12 -14.33
CA ASN A 50 55.69 25.35 -13.73
C ASN A 50 56.39 25.79 -12.43
N ASN A 51 57.17 24.92 -11.78
CA ASN A 51 57.97 25.27 -10.60
C ASN A 51 59.43 25.64 -10.94
N ASN A 52 59.89 25.39 -12.16
CA ASN A 52 61.27 25.67 -12.59
C ASN A 52 61.40 26.97 -13.39
N ASP A 53 60.30 27.52 -13.90
CA ASP A 53 60.23 28.84 -14.56
C ASP A 53 59.92 29.96 -13.53
N GLY A 54 60.60 29.90 -12.39
CA GLY A 54 60.39 30.78 -11.23
C GLY A 54 61.27 32.03 -11.21
N GLU A 55 61.58 32.64 -12.35
CA GLU A 55 62.15 34.00 -12.37
C GLU A 55 61.67 34.78 -13.62
N GLU A 56 61.11 35.96 -13.35
CA GLU A 56 60.68 37.02 -14.28
C GLU A 56 59.37 36.85 -15.09
N GLY A 57 58.35 37.61 -14.68
CA GLY A 57 57.57 38.41 -15.63
C GLY A 57 56.23 37.85 -16.13
N ALA A 58 55.16 38.58 -15.77
CA ALA A 58 53.97 38.91 -16.58
C ALA A 58 53.27 37.85 -17.46
N ASP A 59 51.98 37.67 -17.16
CA ASP A 59 50.86 37.35 -18.07
C ASP A 59 50.92 36.14 -19.03
N ASN A 60 49.89 35.30 -18.89
CA ASN A 60 49.35 34.30 -19.84
C ASN A 60 50.14 33.00 -20.09
N VAL A 61 49.60 31.85 -19.65
CA VAL A 61 48.90 30.83 -20.47
C VAL A 61 48.56 29.60 -19.62
N GLY A 62 47.27 29.22 -19.61
CA GLY A 62 46.81 27.87 -19.28
C GLY A 62 45.32 27.78 -18.90
N PRO A 63 44.35 28.11 -19.80
CA PRO A 63 42.94 28.18 -19.45
C PRO A 63 42.17 26.94 -19.92
N VAL A 64 42.40 25.78 -19.31
CA VAL A 64 41.55 24.60 -19.60
C VAL A 64 41.03 23.91 -18.35
N LYS A 65 41.84 23.83 -17.29
CA LYS A 65 41.41 23.12 -16.05
C LYS A 65 40.66 23.99 -15.05
N LYS A 66 40.71 25.32 -15.19
CA LYS A 66 40.00 26.27 -14.30
C LYS A 66 38.55 26.51 -14.74
N ASN A 67 38.18 26.03 -15.93
CA ASN A 67 36.92 26.30 -16.61
C ASN A 67 35.82 25.35 -16.11
N LEU A 68 36.19 24.10 -15.80
CA LEU A 68 35.24 23.07 -15.36
C LEU A 68 34.67 23.34 -13.96
N ASN A 69 35.35 24.14 -13.13
CA ASN A 69 34.84 24.50 -11.80
C ASN A 69 33.95 25.74 -11.81
N ARG A 70 33.85 26.44 -12.95
CA ARG A 70 32.92 27.57 -13.08
C ARG A 70 31.51 27.01 -13.28
N PRO A 71 30.50 27.58 -12.62
CA PRO A 71 29.14 27.14 -12.82
C PRO A 71 28.71 27.40 -14.26
N MET A 72 27.84 26.56 -14.81
CA MET A 72 27.51 26.50 -16.24
C MET A 72 27.11 27.85 -16.84
N TRP A 73 26.43 28.70 -16.05
CA TRP A 73 26.02 30.05 -16.45
C TRP A 73 27.16 31.04 -16.71
N ALA A 74 28.39 30.71 -16.30
CA ALA A 74 29.59 31.53 -16.52
C ALA A 74 30.46 31.04 -17.69
N LEU A 75 30.02 30.01 -18.43
CA LEU A 75 30.71 29.44 -19.59
C LEU A 75 30.11 29.95 -20.91
N THR A 76 30.90 29.92 -21.97
CA THR A 76 30.39 30.19 -23.33
C THR A 76 29.54 29.02 -23.77
N LYS A 77 28.54 29.25 -24.64
CA LYS A 77 27.60 28.20 -25.07
C LYS A 77 28.29 26.88 -25.45
N ALA A 78 29.35 26.95 -26.26
CA ALA A 78 30.09 25.76 -26.69
C ALA A 78 30.80 25.02 -25.55
N THR A 79 31.38 25.74 -24.57
CA THR A 79 32.03 25.09 -23.41
C THR A 79 31.03 24.61 -22.36
N ALA A 80 29.85 25.23 -22.29
CA ALA A 80 28.74 24.72 -21.49
C ALA A 80 28.19 23.42 -22.09
N GLU A 81 28.01 23.34 -23.41
CA GLU A 81 27.53 22.14 -24.11
C GLU A 81 28.50 20.96 -23.95
N GLU A 82 29.81 21.19 -24.14
CA GLU A 82 30.85 20.17 -23.93
C GLU A 82 30.89 19.66 -22.47
N LYS A 83 30.73 20.56 -21.50
CA LYS A 83 30.68 20.19 -20.09
C LYS A 83 29.42 19.38 -19.76
N LEU A 84 28.30 19.67 -20.42
CA LEU A 84 27.07 18.90 -20.26
C LEU A 84 27.25 17.49 -20.82
N GLU A 85 27.76 17.36 -22.04
CA GLU A 85 28.03 16.07 -22.69
C GLU A 85 28.99 15.19 -21.86
N CYS A 86 30.03 15.79 -21.29
CA CYS A 86 30.93 15.06 -20.39
C CYS A 86 30.27 14.58 -19.09
N LEU A 87 29.28 15.32 -18.56
CA LEU A 87 28.54 14.92 -17.37
C LEU A 87 27.54 13.81 -17.71
N GLU A 88 26.85 13.92 -18.84
CA GLU A 88 25.93 12.88 -19.34
C GLU A 88 26.67 11.56 -19.59
N ASP A 89 27.84 11.59 -20.23
CA ASP A 89 28.68 10.40 -20.43
C ASP A 89 29.14 9.78 -19.10
N ALA A 90 29.43 10.61 -18.09
CA ALA A 90 29.79 10.12 -16.76
C ALA A 90 28.60 9.46 -16.06
N GLU A 91 27.42 10.09 -16.09
CA GLU A 91 26.19 9.53 -15.54
C GLU A 91 25.77 8.22 -16.23
N VAL A 92 25.94 8.13 -17.54
CA VAL A 92 25.70 6.89 -18.30
C VAL A 92 26.66 5.79 -17.87
N ASN A 93 27.94 6.09 -17.67
CA ASN A 93 28.90 5.11 -17.17
C ASN A 93 28.56 4.66 -15.74
N ASP A 94 28.18 5.58 -14.85
CA ASP A 94 27.73 5.26 -13.50
C ASP A 94 26.48 4.36 -13.52
N LEU A 95 25.54 4.61 -14.44
CA LEU A 95 24.34 3.79 -14.60
C LEU A 95 24.67 2.39 -15.13
N ILE A 96 25.61 2.29 -16.07
CA ILE A 96 26.11 1.01 -16.59
C ILE A 96 26.84 0.24 -15.48
N GLU A 97 27.68 0.91 -14.68
CA GLU A 97 28.38 0.30 -13.56
C GLU A 97 27.41 -0.20 -12.48
N PHE A 98 26.38 0.60 -12.16
CA PHE A 98 25.30 0.18 -11.28
C PHE A 98 24.56 -1.05 -11.81
N ALA A 99 24.14 -1.04 -13.09
CA ALA A 99 23.42 -2.15 -13.70
C ALA A 99 24.24 -3.44 -13.74
N ASN A 100 25.55 -3.34 -13.99
CA ASN A 100 26.45 -4.49 -14.01
C ASN A 100 26.72 -5.06 -12.61
N ASN A 101 26.69 -4.22 -11.59
CA ASN A 101 26.93 -4.60 -10.20
C ASN A 101 25.63 -4.81 -9.39
N LEU A 102 24.47 -4.83 -10.05
CA LEU A 102 23.18 -5.04 -9.39
C LEU A 102 22.96 -6.54 -9.15
N ASP A 103 23.09 -6.98 -7.89
CA ASP A 103 22.73 -8.33 -7.46
C ASP A 103 21.21 -8.43 -7.24
N ILE A 104 20.50 -8.86 -8.30
CA ILE A 104 19.04 -9.01 -8.29
C ILE A 104 18.60 -10.10 -7.31
N ASP A 105 19.38 -11.18 -7.20
CA ASP A 105 19.01 -12.33 -6.37
C ASP A 105 19.06 -11.96 -4.88
N GLN A 106 20.10 -11.24 -4.44
CA GLN A 106 20.17 -10.69 -3.08
C GLN A 106 19.00 -9.76 -2.77
N PHE A 107 18.65 -8.87 -3.71
CA PHE A 107 17.53 -7.95 -3.52
C PHE A 107 16.17 -8.68 -3.47
N MET A 108 15.98 -9.70 -4.30
CA MET A 108 14.77 -10.50 -4.31
C MET A 108 14.60 -11.32 -3.02
N ASP A 109 15.69 -11.90 -2.50
CA ASP A 109 15.70 -12.59 -1.22
C ASP A 109 15.30 -11.66 -0.07
N ASP A 110 15.84 -10.44 -0.04
CA ASP A 110 15.47 -9.42 0.96
C ASP A 110 13.99 -9.04 0.88
N VAL A 111 13.42 -8.95 -0.33
CA VAL A 111 11.99 -8.66 -0.53
C VAL A 111 11.12 -9.83 -0.06
N GLU A 112 11.52 -11.07 -0.35
CA GLU A 112 10.80 -12.25 0.14
C GLU A 112 10.87 -12.36 1.66
N ILE A 113 12.03 -12.12 2.26
CA ILE A 113 12.20 -12.10 3.71
C ILE A 113 11.32 -11.02 4.33
N LYS A 114 11.30 -9.80 3.77
CA LYS A 114 10.41 -8.73 4.23
C LYS A 114 8.94 -9.11 4.14
N ALA A 115 8.52 -9.76 3.06
CA ALA A 115 7.15 -10.24 2.89
C ALA A 115 6.79 -11.31 3.95
N ARG A 116 7.70 -12.25 4.21
CA ARG A 116 7.52 -13.27 5.26
C ARG A 116 7.45 -12.64 6.66
N VAL A 117 8.31 -11.66 6.96
CA VAL A 117 8.27 -10.93 8.23
C VAL A 117 6.94 -10.20 8.40
N ALA A 118 6.47 -9.49 7.38
CA ALA A 118 5.16 -8.81 7.41
C ALA A 118 4.01 -9.81 7.65
N GLN A 119 4.08 -11.01 7.07
CA GLN A 119 3.09 -12.06 7.32
C GLN A 119 3.12 -12.55 8.77
N VAL A 120 4.32 -12.75 9.35
CA VAL A 120 4.48 -13.13 10.76
C VAL A 120 3.96 -12.04 11.69
N GLU A 121 4.25 -10.77 11.41
CA GLU A 121 3.73 -9.62 12.17
C GLU A 121 2.19 -9.59 12.14
N GLN A 122 1.58 -9.85 10.99
CA GLN A 122 0.13 -9.93 10.87
C GLN A 122 -0.45 -11.09 11.72
N GLN A 123 0.18 -12.26 11.70
CA GLN A 123 -0.23 -13.39 12.52
C GLN A 123 -0.07 -13.10 14.01
N LEU A 124 1.04 -12.47 14.41
CA LEU A 124 1.28 -12.06 15.78
C LEU A 124 0.23 -11.06 16.26
N ALA A 125 -0.13 -10.07 15.43
CA ALA A 125 -1.19 -9.12 15.74
C ALA A 125 -2.56 -9.80 15.90
N GLN A 126 -2.87 -10.80 15.08
CA GLN A 126 -4.10 -11.57 15.22
C GLN A 126 -4.13 -12.33 16.55
N VAL A 127 -3.06 -13.05 16.88
CA VAL A 127 -2.94 -13.78 18.16
C VAL A 127 -3.05 -12.83 19.34
N GLN A 128 -2.36 -11.69 19.28
CA GLN A 128 -2.43 -10.67 20.33
C GLN A 128 -3.87 -10.17 20.52
N SER A 129 -4.62 -9.94 19.44
CA SER A 129 -6.02 -9.50 19.55
C SER A 129 -6.94 -10.53 20.22
N ILE A 130 -6.66 -11.83 20.04
CA ILE A 130 -7.41 -12.91 20.68
C ILE A 130 -7.10 -12.94 22.17
N VAL A 131 -5.81 -12.85 22.53
CA VAL A 131 -5.36 -12.81 23.94
C VAL A 131 -5.97 -11.62 24.66
N ASP A 132 -5.93 -10.43 24.07
CA ASP A 132 -6.50 -9.22 24.65
C ASP A 132 -8.02 -9.34 24.85
N TYR A 133 -8.73 -10.01 23.93
CA TYR A 133 -10.16 -10.27 24.04
C TYR A 133 -10.49 -11.25 25.17
N GLU A 134 -9.75 -12.36 25.25
CA GLU A 134 -9.92 -13.37 26.31
C GLU A 134 -9.63 -12.78 27.69
N GLU A 135 -8.56 -12.00 27.85
CA GLU A 135 -8.24 -11.32 29.11
C GLU A 135 -9.34 -10.31 29.50
N ALA A 136 -9.93 -9.62 28.53
CA ALA A 136 -11.03 -8.69 28.79
C ALA A 136 -12.33 -9.41 29.20
N GLU A 137 -12.61 -10.58 28.62
CA GLU A 137 -13.76 -11.43 28.99
C GLU A 137 -13.57 -12.05 30.38
N GLU A 138 -12.36 -12.53 30.71
CA GLU A 138 -12.06 -13.06 32.04
C GLU A 138 -12.27 -11.97 33.12
N LYS A 139 -11.75 -10.76 32.91
CA LYS A 139 -12.00 -9.61 33.80
C LYS A 139 -13.48 -9.21 33.88
N ARG A 140 -14.29 -9.47 32.84
CA ARG A 140 -15.74 -9.26 32.90
C ARG A 140 -16.39 -10.31 33.79
N CYS A 141 -16.05 -11.58 33.58
CA CYS A 141 -16.57 -12.70 34.34
C CYS A 141 -16.19 -12.60 35.82
N GLU A 142 -14.94 -12.24 36.15
CA GLU A 142 -14.48 -12.01 37.52
C GLU A 142 -15.30 -10.92 38.22
N ARG A 143 -15.57 -9.79 37.55
CA ARG A 143 -16.39 -8.71 38.12
C ARG A 143 -17.84 -9.12 38.33
N GLU A 144 -18.39 -9.93 37.44
CA GLU A 144 -19.75 -10.46 37.57
C GLU A 144 -19.84 -11.50 38.69
N GLN A 145 -18.82 -12.35 38.82
CA GLN A 145 -18.69 -13.31 39.92
C GLN A 145 -18.55 -12.60 41.26
N GLN A 146 -17.71 -11.56 41.35
CA GLN A 146 -17.60 -10.73 42.57
C GLN A 146 -18.94 -10.12 42.95
N ARG A 147 -19.71 -9.60 41.98
CA ARG A 147 -21.07 -9.11 42.22
C ARG A 147 -22.02 -10.18 42.74
N LEU A 148 -21.97 -11.38 42.16
CA LEU A 148 -22.80 -12.50 42.61
C LEU A 148 -22.42 -12.93 44.04
N GLU A 149 -21.12 -12.96 44.35
CA GLU A 149 -20.58 -13.35 45.65
C GLU A 149 -20.91 -12.31 46.73
N GLU A 150 -20.87 -11.01 46.41
CA GLU A 150 -21.37 -9.91 47.27
C GLU A 150 -22.89 -10.05 47.54
N LEU A 151 -23.66 -10.44 46.52
CA LEU A 151 -25.10 -10.69 46.66
C LEU A 151 -25.39 -11.92 47.53
N ALA A 152 -24.58 -12.98 47.38
CA ALA A 152 -24.71 -14.24 48.11
C ALA A 152 -24.25 -14.15 49.57
N ASN A 153 -23.20 -13.36 49.87
CA ASN A 153 -22.70 -13.14 51.24
C ASN A 153 -23.51 -12.10 52.04
N GLY A 154 -24.70 -11.71 51.57
CA GLY A 154 -25.66 -10.95 52.36
C GLY A 154 -25.46 -9.43 52.35
N GLY A 155 -24.73 -8.87 51.38
CA GLY A 155 -24.57 -7.42 51.18
C GLY A 155 -25.80 -6.71 50.58
N GLY A 156 -26.99 -7.30 50.68
CA GLY A 156 -28.23 -6.77 50.12
C GLY A 156 -28.95 -5.76 51.00
N ALA A 157 -28.28 -4.70 51.45
CA ALA A 157 -29.00 -3.45 51.71
C ALA A 157 -29.15 -2.75 50.37
N LEU A 158 -30.28 -2.97 49.69
CA LEU A 158 -30.63 -2.28 48.45
C LEU A 158 -30.58 -0.77 48.70
N ASN A 159 -29.44 -0.15 48.36
CA ASN A 159 -29.32 1.29 48.42
C ASN A 159 -30.23 1.82 47.32
N GLY A 160 -31.12 2.77 47.64
CA GLY A 160 -32.21 3.22 46.76
C GLY A 160 -31.76 3.68 45.36
N ASN A 161 -30.46 3.93 45.19
CA ASN A 161 -29.83 4.27 43.91
C ASN A 161 -29.73 3.09 42.91
N ASP A 162 -29.71 1.83 43.37
CA ASP A 162 -29.68 0.65 42.47
C ASP A 162 -31.07 0.31 41.92
N LEU A 163 -32.13 0.59 42.67
CA LEU A 163 -33.52 0.53 42.19
C LEU A 163 -33.80 1.57 41.08
N SER A 164 -33.19 2.75 41.18
CA SER A 164 -33.27 3.78 40.12
C SER A 164 -32.55 3.38 38.82
N ARG A 165 -31.57 2.46 38.91
CA ARG A 165 -30.79 1.99 37.75
C ARG A 165 -31.44 0.80 37.03
N LEU A 166 -32.32 0.07 37.72
CA LEU A 166 -33.18 -0.98 37.16
C LEU A 166 -34.43 -0.44 36.41
N GLY A 167 -34.60 0.89 36.33
CA GLY A 167 -35.39 1.51 35.26
C GLY A 167 -36.88 1.13 35.21
N TRP A 168 -37.50 0.80 36.33
CA TRP A 168 -38.95 0.54 36.39
C TRP A 168 -39.81 1.82 36.38
N ASP A 169 -39.18 3.00 36.34
CA ASP A 169 -39.88 4.30 36.25
C ASP A 169 -39.93 4.86 34.81
N ARG A 170 -39.72 3.99 33.81
CA ARG A 170 -39.87 4.35 32.38
C ARG A 170 -40.84 3.42 31.65
N ALA A 171 -41.91 3.03 32.32
CA ALA A 171 -43.07 2.41 31.70
C ALA A 171 -43.90 3.46 30.94
N ASP A 172 -43.34 4.12 29.91
CA ASP A 172 -44.15 4.92 28.95
C ASP A 172 -43.44 5.34 27.64
N ALA A 173 -42.53 4.54 27.03
CA ALA A 173 -42.04 4.87 25.67
C ALA A 173 -41.25 3.81 24.86
N LYS A 174 -40.96 2.60 25.37
CA LYS A 174 -39.95 1.72 24.73
C LYS A 174 -40.26 0.22 24.64
N ASP A 175 -41.49 -0.17 24.96
CA ASP A 175 -41.87 -1.59 25.04
C ASP A 175 -42.07 -2.25 23.66
N GLY A 176 -42.55 -1.51 22.66
CA GLY A 176 -42.86 -2.09 21.33
C GLY A 176 -41.64 -2.42 20.44
N ASP A 177 -40.44 -1.98 20.81
CA ASP A 177 -39.23 -2.22 19.99
C ASP A 177 -38.62 -3.60 20.23
N ASP A 178 -38.75 -4.13 21.45
CA ASP A 178 -38.12 -5.38 21.86
C ASP A 178 -38.97 -6.60 21.44
N ASP A 179 -40.30 -6.46 21.48
CA ASP A 179 -41.24 -7.48 20.98
C ASP A 179 -41.07 -7.72 19.48
N ALA A 180 -41.01 -6.64 18.69
CA ALA A 180 -40.81 -6.75 17.24
C ALA A 180 -39.44 -7.38 16.88
N MET A 181 -38.41 -7.14 17.68
CA MET A 181 -37.08 -7.73 17.50
C MET A 181 -37.04 -9.19 17.93
N SER A 182 -37.76 -9.56 18.99
CA SER A 182 -37.90 -10.93 19.46
C SER A 182 -38.66 -11.80 18.45
N VAL A 183 -39.78 -11.29 17.92
CA VAL A 183 -40.54 -11.95 16.85
C VAL A 183 -39.70 -12.09 15.59
N ALA A 184 -38.99 -11.03 15.17
CA ALA A 184 -38.10 -11.08 14.01
C ALA A 184 -36.97 -12.10 14.18
N SER A 185 -36.38 -12.18 15.38
CA SER A 185 -35.32 -13.15 15.69
C SER A 185 -35.85 -14.59 15.69
N SER A 186 -37.08 -14.81 16.17
CA SER A 186 -37.75 -16.11 16.13
C SER A 186 -38.03 -16.56 14.69
N VAL A 187 -38.61 -15.68 13.86
CA VAL A 187 -38.92 -15.97 12.44
C VAL A 187 -37.66 -16.26 11.63
N LEU A 188 -36.58 -15.52 11.85
CA LEU A 188 -35.30 -15.80 11.19
C LEU A 188 -34.61 -17.05 11.75
N SER A 189 -34.91 -17.42 12.99
CA SER A 189 -34.43 -18.65 13.61
C SER A 189 -35.09 -19.87 12.97
N GLU A 190 -36.40 -19.80 12.76
CA GLU A 190 -37.24 -20.86 12.20
C GLU A 190 -37.11 -20.99 10.66
N CYS A 191 -37.04 -19.87 9.94
CA CYS A 191 -37.02 -19.84 8.48
C CYS A 191 -35.62 -19.57 7.91
N LYS A 192 -34.89 -20.63 7.57
CA LYS A 192 -33.52 -20.54 7.02
C LYS A 192 -33.44 -19.78 5.68
N SER A 193 -34.49 -19.86 4.85
CA SER A 193 -34.59 -19.13 3.59
C SER A 193 -34.64 -17.61 3.81
N ILE A 194 -35.42 -17.12 4.79
CA ILE A 194 -35.59 -15.69 5.05
C ILE A 194 -34.33 -15.11 5.70
N ARG A 195 -33.66 -15.89 6.56
CA ARG A 195 -32.38 -15.50 7.18
C ARG A 195 -31.28 -15.19 6.17
N SER A 196 -31.28 -15.87 5.03
CA SER A 196 -30.25 -15.66 4.00
C SER A 196 -30.38 -14.32 3.26
N VAL A 197 -31.57 -13.71 3.27
CA VAL A 197 -31.88 -12.50 2.48
C VAL A 197 -32.14 -11.28 3.37
N HIS A 198 -32.70 -11.49 4.57
CA HIS A 198 -33.16 -10.41 5.44
C HIS A 198 -32.44 -10.41 6.79
N SER A 199 -32.05 -9.23 7.25
CA SER A 199 -31.52 -9.02 8.60
C SER A 199 -32.65 -8.88 9.63
N VAL A 200 -32.38 -9.19 10.90
CA VAL A 200 -33.31 -9.05 12.03
C VAL A 200 -33.96 -7.66 12.05
N ARG A 201 -33.15 -6.62 11.82
CA ARG A 201 -33.61 -5.23 11.77
C ARG A 201 -34.59 -4.97 10.63
N SER A 202 -34.40 -5.60 9.47
CA SER A 202 -35.31 -5.44 8.32
C SER A 202 -36.66 -6.13 8.56
N VAL A 203 -36.65 -7.32 9.17
CA VAL A 203 -37.86 -8.06 9.52
C VAL A 203 -38.63 -7.35 10.63
N ALA A 204 -37.94 -6.87 11.68
CA ALA A 204 -38.57 -6.09 12.75
C ALA A 204 -39.22 -4.79 12.24
N ALA A 205 -38.60 -4.12 11.27
CA ALA A 205 -39.19 -2.93 10.64
C ALA A 205 -40.47 -3.24 9.85
N ILE A 206 -40.58 -4.44 9.26
CA ILE A 206 -41.80 -4.90 8.59
C ILE A 206 -42.89 -5.18 9.62
N THR A 207 -42.56 -5.90 10.71
CA THR A 207 -43.48 -6.18 11.82
C THR A 207 -44.07 -4.89 12.39
N LYS A 208 -43.23 -3.89 12.66
CA LYS A 208 -43.69 -2.56 13.14
C LYS A 208 -44.61 -1.84 12.17
N ARG A 209 -44.37 -1.94 10.86
CA ARG A 209 -45.25 -1.33 9.85
C ARG A 209 -46.61 -2.03 9.76
N VAL A 210 -46.65 -3.34 9.95
CA VAL A 210 -47.90 -4.10 9.99
C VAL A 210 -48.67 -3.79 11.27
N GLU A 211 -47.97 -3.75 12.41
CA GLU A 211 -48.54 -3.36 13.69
C GLU A 211 -49.10 -1.92 13.68
N ALA A 212 -48.35 -0.96 13.13
CA ALA A 212 -48.84 0.41 12.97
C ALA A 212 -50.06 0.51 12.03
N LYS A 213 -50.15 -0.36 11.02
CA LYS A 213 -51.34 -0.45 10.15
C LYS A 213 -52.54 -1.07 10.87
N LEU A 214 -52.32 -2.03 11.75
CA LEU A 214 -53.38 -2.62 12.58
C LEU A 214 -53.86 -1.65 13.67
N LEU A 215 -52.97 -0.81 14.20
CA LEU A 215 -53.31 0.20 15.20
C LEU A 215 -54.02 1.42 14.58
N THR A 216 -53.72 1.77 13.32
CA THR A 216 -54.39 2.89 12.64
C THR A 216 -55.76 2.52 12.07
N ASP A 217 -56.04 1.23 11.84
CA ASP A 217 -57.33 0.71 11.35
C ASP A 217 -58.06 -0.11 12.43
N GLY A 218 -58.69 0.59 13.39
CA GLY A 218 -59.65 0.03 14.36
C GLY A 218 -61.10 -0.03 13.82
N PRO A 219 -62.01 -0.81 14.44
CA PRO A 219 -62.95 -1.70 13.75
C PRO A 219 -64.21 -1.03 13.19
N SER A 220 -64.24 -0.85 11.86
CA SER A 220 -65.46 -0.85 11.04
C SER A 220 -65.03 -1.10 9.60
N THR A 221 -65.02 -2.33 9.11
CA THR A 221 -66.21 -2.91 8.50
C THR A 221 -65.91 -4.35 8.10
N SER A 222 -66.79 -5.26 8.50
CA SER A 222 -66.89 -6.60 7.97
C SER A 222 -67.59 -6.57 6.61
N ALA A 223 -66.93 -7.03 5.54
CA ALA A 223 -67.53 -7.91 4.53
C ALA A 223 -66.45 -8.49 3.59
N PRO A 224 -66.54 -9.79 3.22
CA PRO A 224 -65.55 -10.45 2.39
C PRO A 224 -65.81 -10.13 0.92
N SER A 225 -64.78 -9.71 0.19
CA SER A 225 -64.81 -9.71 -1.27
C SER A 225 -63.52 -10.27 -1.80
N GLU A 226 -63.66 -11.38 -2.54
CA GLU A 226 -62.68 -11.84 -3.52
C GLU A 226 -62.34 -10.75 -4.54
N ALA A 227 -61.25 -11.01 -5.27
CA ALA A 227 -60.69 -10.30 -6.41
C ALA A 227 -59.66 -9.22 -6.07
N GLY A 228 -58.40 -9.55 -6.36
CA GLY A 228 -57.23 -8.75 -6.09
C GLY A 228 -57.22 -7.41 -6.82
N THR A 229 -56.71 -6.40 -6.13
CA THR A 229 -56.07 -5.26 -6.76
C THR A 229 -54.90 -4.88 -5.87
N ALA A 230 -53.71 -5.35 -6.23
CA ALA A 230 -52.47 -4.88 -5.62
C ALA A 230 -52.33 -3.37 -5.87
N PRO A 231 -51.86 -2.57 -4.91
CA PRO A 231 -51.60 -1.15 -5.16
C PRO A 231 -50.56 -1.04 -6.27
N VAL A 232 -50.89 -0.26 -7.32
CA VAL A 232 -50.04 -0.04 -8.48
C VAL A 232 -48.66 0.46 -8.01
N PRO A 233 -47.55 -0.15 -8.47
CA PRO A 233 -46.22 0.22 -8.01
C PRO A 233 -45.94 1.69 -8.31
N ARG A 234 -45.52 2.43 -7.29
CA ARG A 234 -45.05 3.82 -7.43
C ARG A 234 -43.70 3.81 -8.13
N ILE A 235 -43.71 3.99 -9.45
CA ILE A 235 -42.50 4.16 -10.25
C ILE A 235 -41.98 5.58 -10.00
N VAL A 236 -40.84 5.69 -9.32
CA VAL A 236 -40.07 6.94 -9.22
C VAL A 236 -38.95 6.83 -10.23
N THR A 237 -39.10 7.50 -11.37
CA THR A 237 -38.01 7.69 -12.33
C THR A 237 -37.06 8.74 -11.78
N ILE A 238 -35.85 8.32 -11.41
CA ILE A 238 -34.76 9.24 -11.07
C ILE A 238 -34.10 9.58 -12.40
N ASP A 239 -34.14 10.85 -12.79
CA ASP A 239 -33.44 11.33 -13.97
C ASP A 239 -31.93 11.34 -13.68
N GLU A 240 -31.20 10.41 -14.29
CA GLU A 240 -29.75 10.26 -14.09
C GLU A 240 -28.94 11.32 -14.85
N GLU A 241 -29.57 12.10 -15.73
CA GLU A 241 -28.87 13.01 -16.64
C GLU A 241 -28.18 14.18 -15.91
N GLN A 242 -28.65 14.57 -14.73
CA GLN A 242 -28.06 15.68 -13.93
C GLN A 242 -27.80 15.35 -12.45
N GLY A 243 -27.73 14.06 -12.09
CA GLY A 243 -27.45 13.66 -10.70
C GLY A 243 -26.02 14.03 -10.27
N SER A 244 -25.85 14.46 -9.01
CA SER A 244 -24.54 14.79 -8.39
C SER A 244 -23.49 13.68 -8.57
N ARG A 245 -23.94 12.44 -8.74
CA ARG A 245 -23.12 11.25 -8.99
C ARG A 245 -22.43 11.25 -10.36
N MET A 246 -22.99 11.90 -11.39
CA MET A 246 -22.34 12.07 -12.70
C MET A 246 -21.22 13.11 -12.64
N GLN A 247 -21.43 14.22 -11.91
CA GLN A 247 -20.42 15.27 -11.73
C GLN A 247 -19.17 14.76 -11.00
N ILE A 248 -19.32 13.78 -10.10
CA ILE A 248 -18.20 13.15 -9.38
C ILE A 248 -17.31 12.30 -10.29
N LYS A 249 -17.86 11.71 -11.37
CA LYS A 249 -17.09 10.88 -12.30
C LYS A 249 -16.20 11.71 -13.24
N THR A 250 -16.55 12.97 -13.49
CA THR A 250 -15.78 13.88 -14.33
C THR A 250 -14.79 14.73 -13.54
N LEU A 251 -14.71 14.57 -12.22
CA LEU A 251 -13.74 15.30 -11.41
C LEU A 251 -12.33 14.83 -11.76
N PRO A 252 -11.42 15.75 -12.12
CA PRO A 252 -10.03 15.44 -12.43
C PRO A 252 -9.32 14.64 -11.31
N SER A 253 -9.71 14.87 -10.05
CA SER A 253 -9.16 14.15 -8.88
C SER A 253 -9.46 12.65 -8.86
N ASN A 254 -10.49 12.18 -9.57
CA ASN A 254 -10.85 10.75 -9.66
C ASN A 254 -10.19 10.05 -10.85
N LEU A 255 -9.45 10.78 -11.71
CA LEU A 255 -8.74 10.20 -12.84
C LEU A 255 -7.31 9.83 -12.42
N PRO A 256 -6.90 8.54 -12.49
CA PRO A 256 -5.67 8.04 -11.86
C PRO A 256 -4.35 8.70 -12.31
N TYR A 257 -4.35 9.52 -13.35
CA TYR A 257 -3.12 10.06 -13.97
C TYR A 257 -3.21 11.52 -14.42
N ILE A 258 -4.29 12.26 -14.12
CA ILE A 258 -4.46 13.61 -14.69
C ILE A 258 -3.47 14.65 -14.10
N HIS A 259 -2.95 14.37 -12.90
CA HIS A 259 -1.96 15.21 -12.20
C HIS A 259 -0.62 14.50 -11.99
N ARG A 260 -0.40 13.36 -12.64
CA ARG A 260 0.91 12.73 -12.70
C ARG A 260 1.44 13.00 -14.09
N ASN A 261 2.45 13.87 -14.17
CA ASN A 261 3.23 14.01 -15.39
C ASN A 261 4.06 12.72 -15.52
N PRO A 262 3.82 11.84 -16.52
CA PRO A 262 4.62 10.63 -16.67
C PRO A 262 6.02 10.93 -17.25
N ALA A 263 6.36 12.20 -17.45
CA ALA A 263 7.62 12.67 -18.00
C ALA A 263 8.08 13.98 -17.35
N ILE A 264 8.34 13.96 -16.04
CA ILE A 264 9.43 14.72 -15.37
C ILE A 264 9.98 13.81 -14.26
#